data_AF-A0A6P0DWJ0-F1
#
_entry.id   AF-A0A6P0DWJ0-F1
#
_cell.length_a   1.000
_cell.length_b   1.000
_cell.length_c   1.000
_cell.angle_alpha   90.00
_cell.angle_beta   90.00
_cell.angle_gamma   90.00
#
_symmetry.space_group_name_H-M   'P 1'
#
loop_
_entity.id
_entity.type
_entity.pdbx_description
1 polymer ?
#
loop_
_entity_poly.entity_id
_entity_poly.type
_entity_poly.pdbx_seq_one_letter_code
_entity_poly.pdbx_strand_id
1 'polypeptide(L)'
;FKEKAEANGVKVILLDPKMSMETQANQFDDLLLQKVDGIAFMPNDSVTVQTLVDKVADAGIPIVASAVPVGDPNTNPVDYVYPNLTALVTTNDIDAGHVAGVYAAAVLPKDREARIAVVEGAPGFSVVKQRQQGFEAALN
;
A
#
# COMPACT_ATOMS: atom_id res chain seq x y z
N PHE A 1 -8.09 11.36 6.13
CA PHE A 1 -6.98 11.49 7.09
C PHE A 1 -6.95 12.88 7.75
N LYS A 2 -6.58 13.95 7.03
CA LYS A 2 -6.36 15.30 7.59
C LYS A 2 -7.48 15.80 8.52
N GLU A 3 -8.73 15.80 8.06
CA GLU A 3 -9.88 16.26 8.85
C GLU A 3 -9.99 15.56 10.21
N LYS A 4 -9.84 14.23 10.23
CA LYS A 4 -9.90 13.44 11.48
C LYS A 4 -8.68 13.69 12.37
N ALA A 5 -7.49 13.85 11.80
CA ALA A 5 -6.29 14.15 12.56
C ALA A 5 -6.40 15.55 13.22
N GLU A 6 -6.80 16.57 12.46
CA GLU A 6 -7.01 17.93 12.97
C GLU A 6 -8.11 17.98 14.03
N ALA A 7 -9.19 17.22 13.87
CA ALA A 7 -10.24 17.10 14.89
C ALA A 7 -9.76 16.48 16.21
N ASN A 8 -8.64 15.74 16.19
CA ASN A 8 -7.99 15.18 17.37
C ASN A 8 -6.80 16.04 17.85
N GLY A 9 -6.67 17.28 17.37
CA GLY A 9 -5.61 18.20 17.79
C GLY A 9 -4.23 17.90 17.18
N VAL A 10 -4.17 17.04 16.16
CA VAL A 10 -2.91 16.73 15.46
C VAL A 10 -2.66 17.77 14.37
N LYS A 11 -1.48 18.39 14.39
CA LYS A 11 -1.02 19.24 13.29
C LYS A 11 -0.57 18.37 12.12
N VAL A 12 -1.16 18.58 10.94
CA VAL A 12 -0.90 17.75 9.75
C VAL A 12 -0.07 18.50 8.72
N ILE A 13 1.02 17.88 8.28
CA ILE A 13 1.76 18.24 7.07
C ILE A 13 1.35 17.23 6.00
N LEU A 14 0.69 17.71 4.93
CA LEU A 14 0.26 16.85 3.83
C LEU A 14 1.16 17.10 2.62
N LEU A 15 1.82 16.04 2.15
CA LEU A 15 2.73 16.07 1.01
C LEU A 15 2.24 15.06 -0.04
N ASP A 16 2.36 15.43 -1.31
CA ASP A 16 2.03 14.56 -2.44
C ASP A 16 3.30 14.33 -3.26
N PRO A 17 3.83 13.09 -3.33
CA PRO A 17 5.02 12.78 -4.10
C PRO A 17 4.74 12.67 -5.60
N LYS A 18 3.48 12.73 -6.06
CA LYS A 18 3.08 12.58 -7.47
C LYS A 18 3.66 11.33 -8.12
N MET A 19 3.65 10.21 -7.39
CA MET A 19 4.22 8.91 -7.80
C MET A 19 5.73 8.94 -8.10
N SER A 20 6.46 9.99 -7.72
CA SER A 20 7.91 10.06 -7.86
C SER A 20 8.59 9.51 -6.61
N MET A 21 9.42 8.48 -6.78
CA MET A 21 10.27 7.94 -5.70
C MET A 21 11.27 8.98 -5.19
N GLU A 22 11.85 9.78 -6.08
CA GLU A 22 12.77 10.86 -5.72
C GLU A 22 12.06 11.92 -4.86
N THR A 23 10.85 12.32 -5.27
CA THR A 23 10.08 13.30 -4.50
C THR A 23 9.67 12.75 -3.14
N GLN A 24 9.28 11.46 -3.06
CA GLN A 24 8.95 10.82 -1.79
C GLN A 24 10.17 10.77 -0.84
N ALA A 25 11.36 10.46 -1.36
CA ALA A 25 12.60 10.48 -0.59
C ALA A 25 12.91 11.88 -0.04
N ASN A 26 12.84 12.91 -0.89
CA ASN A 26 13.06 14.30 -0.46
C ASN A 26 12.05 14.75 0.60
N GLN A 27 10.78 14.35 0.46
CA GLN A 27 9.74 14.65 1.44
C GLN A 27 10.02 13.99 2.80
N PHE A 28 10.58 12.77 2.83
CA PHE A 28 10.99 12.14 4.08
C PHE A 28 12.12 12.94 4.74
N ASP A 29 13.11 13.38 3.96
CA ASP A 29 14.23 14.18 4.45
C ASP A 29 13.76 15.52 5.03
N ASP A 30 12.82 16.18 4.36
CA ASP A 30 12.19 17.41 4.85
C ASP A 30 11.43 17.20 6.16
N LEU A 31 10.72 16.07 6.32
CA LEU A 31 9.99 15.74 7.54
C LEU A 31 10.94 15.43 8.71
N LEU A 32 12.04 14.72 8.44
CA LEU A 32 13.10 14.46 9.42
C LEU A 32 13.76 15.76 9.89
N LEU A 33 14.08 16.68 8.97
CA LEU A 33 14.62 17.99 9.29
C LEU A 33 13.66 18.85 10.12
N GLN A 34 12.36 18.75 9.83
CA GLN A 34 11.30 19.41 10.60
C GLN A 34 11.05 18.79 11.98
N LYS A 35 11.66 17.63 12.26
CA LYS A 35 11.51 16.88 13.52
C LYS A 35 10.04 16.59 13.84
N VAL A 36 9.31 16.06 12.86
CA VAL A 36 7.93 15.63 13.07
C VAL A 36 7.86 14.49 14.09
N ASP A 37 6.74 14.41 14.82
CA ASP A 37 6.54 13.39 15.86
C ASP A 37 6.19 11.99 15.28
N GLY A 38 5.86 11.91 14.00
CA GLY A 38 5.51 10.66 13.32
C GLY A 38 5.19 10.85 11.84
N ILE A 39 5.29 9.78 11.06
CA ILE A 39 5.02 9.77 9.61
C ILE A 39 4.01 8.66 9.29
N ALA A 40 2.92 9.02 8.59
CA ALA A 40 2.05 8.05 7.94
C ALA A 40 2.17 8.25 6.43
N PHE A 41 2.43 7.18 5.69
CA PHE A 41 2.71 7.28 4.25
C PHE A 41 2.12 6.11 3.47
N MET A 42 1.91 6.32 2.18
CA MET A 42 1.63 5.27 1.21
C MET A 42 2.89 5.07 0.35
N PRO A 43 3.50 3.88 0.36
CA PRO A 43 4.61 3.56 -0.53
C PRO A 43 4.31 3.85 -2.00
N ASN A 44 5.22 4.53 -2.71
CA ASN A 44 5.17 4.60 -4.17
C ASN A 44 5.71 3.32 -4.85
N ASP A 45 6.48 2.52 -4.12
CA ASP A 45 6.94 1.19 -4.49
C ASP A 45 7.14 0.36 -3.21
N SER A 46 6.63 -0.87 -3.18
CA SER A 46 6.62 -1.66 -1.93
C SER A 46 8.02 -2.12 -1.50
N VAL A 47 8.95 -2.30 -2.44
CA VAL A 47 10.29 -2.85 -2.15
C VAL A 47 11.30 -1.73 -1.93
N THR A 48 11.36 -0.77 -2.86
CA THR A 48 12.38 0.28 -2.89
C THR A 48 12.26 1.24 -1.71
N VAL A 49 11.05 1.39 -1.15
CA VAL A 49 10.78 2.27 -0.01
C VAL A 49 11.39 1.79 1.30
N GLN A 50 11.83 0.52 1.40
CA GLN A 50 12.42 -0.05 2.61
C GLN A 50 13.54 0.82 3.17
N THR A 51 14.45 1.31 2.31
CA THR A 51 15.56 2.16 2.73
C THR A 51 15.12 3.50 3.32
N LEU A 52 13.98 4.04 2.87
CA LEU A 52 13.39 5.27 3.41
C LEU A 52 12.73 5.01 4.78
N VAL A 53 12.10 3.83 4.94
CA VAL A 53 11.53 3.42 6.23
C VAL A 53 12.63 3.24 7.27
N ASP A 54 13.72 2.55 6.91
CA ASP A 54 14.88 2.35 7.78
C ASP A 54 15.47 3.69 8.24
N LYS A 55 15.66 4.62 7.31
CA LYS A 55 16.16 5.97 7.61
C LYS A 55 15.30 6.72 8.64
N VAL A 56 13.97 6.60 8.56
CA VAL A 56 13.05 7.27 9.50
C VAL A 56 13.06 6.57 10.86
N ALA A 57 13.08 5.24 10.86
CA ALA A 57 13.15 4.46 12.09
C ALA A 57 14.47 4.70 12.85
N ASP A 58 15.60 4.77 12.14
CA ASP A 58 16.92 5.08 12.70
C ASP A 58 16.97 6.48 13.34
N ALA A 59 16.17 7.43 12.84
CA ALA A 59 16.01 8.75 13.43
C ALA A 59 15.09 8.75 14.69
N GLY A 60 14.55 7.60 15.07
CA GLY A 60 13.67 7.43 16.23
C GLY A 60 12.25 7.96 16.02
N ILE A 61 11.84 8.20 14.77
CA ILE A 61 10.50 8.71 14.44
C ILE A 61 9.58 7.52 14.09
N PRO A 62 8.42 7.38 14.78
CA PRO A 62 7.43 6.37 14.42
C PRO A 62 6.93 6.53 12.99
N ILE A 63 6.89 5.43 12.24
CA ILE A 63 6.48 5.42 10.83
C ILE A 63 5.46 4.31 10.55
N VAL A 64 4.37 4.67 9.87
CA VAL A 64 3.24 3.80 9.56
C VAL A 64 3.03 3.75 8.05
N ALA A 65 3.02 2.55 7.49
CA ALA A 65 2.60 2.34 6.10
C ALA A 65 1.08 2.20 6.03
N SER A 66 0.48 2.82 5.02
CA SER A 66 -0.96 2.80 4.78
C SER A 66 -1.26 2.37 3.34
N ALA A 67 -2.31 1.56 3.19
CA ALA A 67 -2.86 1.05 1.93
C ALA A 67 -1.96 0.14 1.08
N VAL A 68 -0.64 0.29 1.13
CA VAL A 68 0.32 -0.55 0.42
C VAL A 68 1.33 -1.10 1.44
N PRO A 69 1.46 -2.42 1.59
CA PRO A 69 2.50 -3.04 2.42
C PRO A 69 3.91 -2.70 1.92
N VAL A 70 4.86 -2.59 2.85
CA VAL A 70 6.30 -2.50 2.58
C VAL A 70 6.89 -3.91 2.57
N GLY A 71 7.58 -4.28 1.51
CA GLY A 71 8.12 -5.62 1.30
C GLY A 71 7.94 -6.12 -0.13
N ASP A 72 8.51 -7.28 -0.40
CA ASP A 72 8.40 -7.97 -1.68
C ASP A 72 7.12 -8.84 -1.68
N PRO A 73 6.11 -8.53 -2.52
CA PRO A 73 4.87 -9.31 -2.60
C PRO A 73 5.07 -10.73 -3.18
N ASN A 74 6.29 -11.11 -3.58
CA ASN A 74 6.63 -12.48 -3.94
C ASN A 74 7.02 -13.35 -2.74
N THR A 75 7.48 -12.74 -1.65
CA THR A 75 8.00 -13.47 -0.49
C THR A 75 7.30 -13.10 0.81
N ASN A 76 6.73 -11.91 0.89
CA ASN A 76 6.02 -11.41 2.06
C ASN A 76 4.50 -11.55 1.91
N PRO A 77 3.79 -12.06 2.93
CA PRO A 77 2.33 -12.15 2.93
C PRO A 77 1.67 -10.76 3.01
N VAL A 78 0.36 -10.69 2.74
CA VAL A 78 -0.42 -9.43 2.70
C VAL A 78 -0.45 -8.68 4.03
N ASP A 79 -0.37 -9.41 5.14
CA ASP A 79 -0.35 -8.90 6.52
C ASP A 79 1.08 -8.69 7.06
N TYR A 80 2.09 -8.81 6.20
CA TYR A 80 3.48 -8.59 6.58
C TYR A 80 3.71 -7.14 7.01
N VAL A 81 3.98 -6.96 8.30
CA VAL A 81 4.45 -5.69 8.84
C VAL A 81 5.98 -5.68 8.73
N TYR A 82 6.50 -4.80 7.87
CA TYR A 82 7.95 -4.62 7.75
C TYR A 82 8.56 -4.24 9.12
N PRO A 83 9.68 -4.85 9.56
CA PRO A 83 10.15 -4.76 10.95
C PRO A 83 10.34 -3.36 11.52
N ASN A 84 10.73 -2.40 10.66
CA ASN A 84 10.99 -1.01 11.07
C ASN A 84 9.75 -0.10 10.98
N LEU A 85 8.59 -0.64 10.60
CA LEU A 85 7.32 0.06 10.73
C LEU A 85 6.78 -0.06 12.16
N THR A 86 6.19 1.02 12.65
CA THR A 86 5.37 1.01 13.87
C THR A 86 4.06 0.25 13.64
N ALA A 87 3.47 0.38 12.45
CA ALA A 87 2.26 -0.34 12.08
C ALA A 87 2.08 -0.38 10.55
N LEU A 88 1.24 -1.31 10.11
CA LEU A 88 0.66 -1.35 8.77
C LEU A 88 -0.85 -1.19 8.89
N VAL A 89 -1.41 -0.23 8.16
CA VAL A 89 -2.86 -0.06 8.02
C VAL A 89 -3.24 -0.35 6.57
N THR A 90 -3.72 -1.55 6.29
CA THR A 90 -4.01 -1.98 4.92
C THR A 90 -5.33 -2.75 4.81
N THR A 91 -5.78 -2.99 3.58
CA THR A 91 -6.83 -3.95 3.27
C THR A 91 -6.20 -5.32 3.05
N ASN A 92 -6.92 -6.41 3.33
CA ASN A 92 -6.53 -7.70 2.77
C ASN A 92 -6.84 -7.69 1.26
N ASP A 93 -5.85 -7.31 0.47
CA ASP A 93 -6.01 -7.13 -0.98
C ASP A 93 -6.23 -8.44 -1.74
N ILE A 94 -5.86 -9.59 -1.16
CA ILE A 94 -6.23 -10.91 -1.68
C ILE A 94 -7.74 -11.12 -1.53
N ASP A 95 -8.29 -10.88 -0.34
CA ASP A 95 -9.74 -11.01 -0.11
C ASP A 95 -10.53 -10.02 -0.98
N ALA A 96 -10.03 -8.79 -1.13
CA ALA A 96 -10.63 -7.80 -2.01
C ALA A 96 -10.70 -8.28 -3.47
N GLY A 97 -9.60 -8.87 -3.96
CA GLY A 97 -9.57 -9.53 -5.27
C GLY A 97 -10.57 -10.68 -5.38
N HIS A 98 -10.63 -11.52 -4.34
CA HIS A 98 -11.53 -12.67 -4.29
C HIS A 98 -13.00 -12.26 -4.37
N VAL A 99 -13.41 -11.22 -3.63
CA VAL A 99 -14.77 -10.67 -3.70
C VAL A 99 -15.12 -10.23 -5.13
N ALA A 100 -14.19 -9.57 -5.82
CA ALA A 100 -14.39 -9.16 -7.21
C ALA A 100 -14.51 -10.36 -8.16
N GLY A 101 -13.72 -11.40 -7.95
CA GLY A 101 -13.77 -12.62 -8.76
C GLY A 101 -15.06 -13.42 -8.54
N VAL A 102 -15.55 -13.52 -7.31
CA VAL A 102 -16.87 -14.12 -7.00
C VAL A 102 -17.98 -13.38 -7.73
N TYR A 103 -17.96 -12.05 -7.71
CA TYR A 103 -18.93 -11.25 -8.44
C TYR A 103 -18.83 -11.47 -9.96
N ALA A 104 -17.62 -11.47 -10.53
CA ALA A 104 -17.41 -11.75 -11.93
C ALA A 104 -17.97 -13.12 -12.31
N ALA A 105 -17.62 -14.18 -11.56
CA ALA A 105 -18.14 -15.52 -11.78
C ALA A 105 -19.67 -15.53 -11.77
N ALA A 106 -20.33 -14.80 -10.87
CA ALA A 106 -21.79 -14.77 -10.78
C ALA A 106 -22.48 -14.15 -12.02
N VAL A 107 -21.86 -13.18 -12.68
CA VAL A 107 -22.46 -12.44 -13.81
C VAL A 107 -22.01 -12.93 -15.19
N LEU A 108 -20.91 -13.68 -15.26
CA LEU A 108 -20.39 -14.24 -16.51
C LEU A 108 -21.32 -15.34 -17.07
N PRO A 109 -21.37 -15.50 -18.41
CA PRO A 109 -22.20 -16.53 -19.04
C PRO A 109 -21.80 -17.92 -18.56
N LYS A 110 -22.80 -18.75 -18.25
CA LYS A 110 -22.61 -20.12 -17.72
C LYS A 110 -22.63 -21.20 -18.79
N ASP A 111 -23.05 -20.84 -20.01
CA ASP A 111 -23.31 -21.72 -21.13
C ASP A 111 -22.22 -21.70 -22.20
N ARG A 112 -21.21 -20.83 -22.05
CA ARG A 112 -20.08 -20.71 -22.97
C ARG A 112 -18.83 -20.20 -22.28
N GLU A 113 -17.68 -20.43 -22.92
CA GLU A 113 -16.41 -19.84 -22.49
C GLU A 113 -16.50 -18.30 -22.47
N ALA A 114 -16.08 -17.72 -21.36
CA ALA A 114 -15.94 -16.29 -21.19
C ALA A 114 -14.46 -15.89 -21.27
N ARG A 115 -14.19 -14.79 -21.98
CA ARG A 115 -12.86 -14.17 -22.02
C ARG A 115 -12.84 -12.98 -21.09
N ILE A 116 -11.88 -12.93 -20.18
CA ILE A 116 -11.70 -11.84 -19.23
C ILE A 116 -10.40 -11.13 -19.60
N ALA A 117 -10.45 -9.80 -19.70
CA ALA A 117 -9.28 -8.94 -19.75
C ALA A 117 -9.10 -8.29 -18.37
N VAL A 118 -7.87 -8.29 -17.87
CA VAL A 118 -7.50 -7.64 -16.60
C VAL A 118 -6.77 -6.34 -16.91
N VAL A 119 -7.20 -5.23 -16.31
CA VAL A 119 -6.51 -3.95 -16.37
C VAL A 119 -5.82 -3.74 -15.03
N GLU A 120 -4.49 -3.81 -15.04
CA GLU A 120 -3.67 -3.71 -13.84
C GLU A 120 -3.41 -2.25 -13.44
N GLY A 121 -3.07 -2.08 -12.16
CA GLY A 121 -2.58 -0.81 -11.63
C GLY A 121 -1.11 -0.55 -11.97
N ALA A 122 -0.53 0.48 -11.33
CA ALA A 122 0.87 0.82 -11.54
C ALA A 122 1.81 -0.30 -11.05
N PRO A 123 2.88 -0.62 -11.80
CA PRO A 123 3.94 -1.50 -11.33
C PRO A 123 4.57 -1.00 -10.03
N GLY A 124 5.06 -1.92 -9.20
CA GLY A 124 5.70 -1.62 -7.90
C GLY A 124 4.74 -1.61 -6.71
N PHE A 125 3.43 -1.55 -6.97
CA PHE A 125 2.41 -1.69 -5.93
C PHE A 125 2.12 -3.16 -5.63
N SER A 126 2.46 -3.61 -4.43
CA SER A 126 2.20 -4.99 -3.95
C SER A 126 0.74 -5.41 -4.08
N VAL A 127 -0.19 -4.48 -3.90
CA VAL A 127 -1.65 -4.72 -3.97
C VAL A 127 -2.13 -5.15 -5.35
N VAL A 128 -1.42 -4.80 -6.44
CA VAL A 128 -1.82 -5.18 -7.81
C VAL A 128 -1.78 -6.70 -7.95
N LYS A 129 -0.65 -7.30 -7.59
CA LYS A 129 -0.47 -8.75 -7.61
C LYS A 129 -1.44 -9.45 -6.65
N GLN A 130 -1.60 -8.93 -5.43
CA GLN A 130 -2.46 -9.54 -4.42
C GLN A 130 -3.93 -9.59 -4.86
N ARG A 131 -4.46 -8.50 -5.43
CA ARG A 131 -5.82 -8.46 -5.98
C ARG A 131 -6.00 -9.40 -7.16
N GLN A 132 -5.01 -9.47 -8.06
CA GLN A 132 -5.06 -10.41 -9.16
C GLN A 132 -5.11 -11.86 -8.67
N GLN A 133 -4.26 -12.23 -7.71
CA GLN A 133 -4.27 -13.56 -7.11
C GLN A 133 -5.63 -13.92 -6.51
N GLY A 134 -6.23 -13.00 -5.74
CA GLY A 134 -7.55 -13.20 -5.18
C GLY A 134 -8.63 -13.39 -6.25
N PHE A 135 -8.60 -12.54 -7.29
CA PHE A 135 -9.55 -12.59 -8.39
C PHE A 135 -9.48 -13.91 -9.16
N GLU A 136 -8.27 -14.34 -9.55
CA GLU A 136 -8.04 -15.60 -10.26
C GLU A 136 -8.46 -16.81 -9.41
N ALA A 137 -8.19 -16.79 -8.11
CA ALA A 137 -8.57 -17.87 -7.20
C ALA A 137 -10.09 -18.09 -7.13
N ALA A 138 -10.91 -17.06 -7.37
CA ALA A 138 -12.37 -17.16 -7.35
C ALA A 138 -12.99 -17.64 -8.68
N LEU A 139 -12.21 -17.68 -9.76
CA LEU A 139 -12.68 -18.09 -11.09
C LEU A 139 -12.44 -19.58 -11.39
N ASN A 140 -11.70 -20.27 -10.52
CA ASN A 140 -11.37 -21.69 -10.62
C ASN A 140 -12.49 -22.60 -10.13
#